data_AF-K9WAG5-F1
#
_entry.id   AF-K9WAG5-F1
#
_cell.length_a   1.000
_cell.length_b   1.000
_cell.length_c   1.000
_cell.angle_alpha   90.00
_cell.angle_beta   90.00
_cell.angle_gamma   90.00
#
_symmetry.space_group_name_H-M   'P 1'
#
loop_
_entity.id
_entity.type
_entity.pdbx_description
1 polymer ?
#
loop_
_entity_poly.entity_id
_entity_poly.type
_entity_poly.pdbx_seq_one_letter_code
_entity_poly.pdbx_strand_id
1 'polypeptide(L)'
;MQTPAGNQTHSTGWVVQAWSSFAIAVVAMTIGILNLPVDNWIKGYMGIGLSFTVGSTFSVAKTTRDMHEAKRITSRIEEARVEKLLNEHHPLK
;
A
#
# COMPACT_ATOMS: atom_id res chain seq x y z
N MET A 1 7.51 -25.90 3.64
CA MET A 1 8.65 -24.99 3.38
C MET A 1 8.08 -23.75 2.69
N GLN A 2 7.83 -22.67 3.43
CA GLN A 2 7.48 -21.40 2.80
C GLN A 2 8.79 -20.82 2.26
N THR A 3 8.88 -20.60 0.95
CA THR A 3 10.05 -20.00 0.32
C THR A 3 10.29 -18.62 0.94
N PRO A 4 11.55 -18.24 1.29
CA PRO A 4 11.82 -16.91 1.82
C PRO A 4 11.27 -15.90 0.82
N ALA A 5 10.28 -15.12 1.25
CA ALA A 5 9.68 -14.09 0.41
C ALA A 5 10.81 -13.14 -0.03
N GLY A 6 11.28 -13.30 -1.26
CA GLY A 6 12.27 -12.44 -1.89
C GLY A 6 11.77 -11.00 -1.84
N ASN A 7 12.70 -10.05 -1.74
CA ASN A 7 12.36 -8.64 -1.74
C ASN A 7 11.65 -8.32 -3.07
N GLN A 8 10.32 -8.17 -3.06
CA GLN A 8 9.54 -7.83 -4.24
C GLN A 8 9.63 -6.33 -4.46
N THR A 9 10.80 -5.87 -4.91
CA THR A 9 11.01 -4.48 -5.32
C THR A 9 10.47 -4.28 -6.73
N HIS A 10 9.54 -3.34 -6.88
CA HIS A 10 9.11 -2.87 -8.19
C HIS A 10 10.26 -2.18 -8.94
N SER A 11 10.25 -2.26 -10.27
CA SER A 11 11.20 -1.51 -11.10
C SER A 11 10.97 -0.01 -10.94
N THR A 12 12.03 0.79 -11.08
CA THR A 12 11.94 2.25 -11.03
C THR A 12 10.94 2.81 -12.04
N GLY A 13 10.86 2.21 -13.23
CA GLY A 13 9.89 2.60 -14.26
C GLY A 13 8.44 2.43 -13.81
N TRP A 14 8.12 1.32 -13.13
CA TRP A 14 6.78 1.09 -12.59
C TRP A 14 6.41 2.10 -11.50
N VAL A 15 7.35 2.42 -10.62
CA VAL A 15 7.15 3.43 -9.56
C VAL A 15 6.86 4.80 -10.18
N VAL A 16 7.64 5.23 -11.17
CA VAL A 16 7.44 6.49 -11.88
C VAL A 16 6.09 6.53 -12.59
N GLN A 17 5.72 5.46 -13.28
CA GLN A 17 4.42 5.35 -13.96
C GLN A 17 3.27 5.49 -12.97
N ALA A 18 3.29 4.75 -11.86
CA ALA A 18 2.22 4.78 -10.87
C ALA A 18 2.00 6.18 -10.29
N TRP A 19 3.09 6.88 -9.94
CA TRP A 19 3.03 8.26 -9.47
C TRP A 19 2.53 9.24 -10.54
N SER A 20 2.96 9.04 -11.79
CA SER A 20 2.52 9.87 -12.92
C SER A 20 1.03 9.70 -13.19
N SER A 21 0.52 8.47 -13.23
CA SER A 21 -0.91 8.18 -13.41
C SER A 21 -1.75 8.78 -12.28
N PHE A 22 -1.30 8.68 -11.03
CA PHE A 22 -1.98 9.31 -9.90
C PHE A 22 -2.03 10.84 -10.04
N ALA A 23 -0.91 11.48 -10.39
CA ALA A 23 -0.85 12.93 -10.57
C ALA A 23 -1.76 13.40 -11.71
N ILE A 24 -1.74 12.70 -12.85
CA ILE A 24 -2.62 13.00 -14.00
C ILE A 24 -4.09 12.87 -13.60
N ALA A 25 -4.46 11.81 -12.86
CA ALA A 25 -5.85 11.60 -12.43
C ALA A 25 -6.35 12.72 -11.50
N VAL A 26 -5.55 13.10 -10.49
CA VAL A 26 -5.90 14.19 -9.57
C VAL A 26 -6.02 15.51 -10.32
N VAL A 27 -5.06 15.85 -11.18
CA VAL A 27 -5.07 17.09 -11.97
C VAL A 27 -6.27 17.14 -12.92
N ALA A 28 -6.54 16.05 -13.65
CA ALA A 28 -7.67 15.97 -14.56
C ALA A 28 -9.01 16.19 -13.82
N MET A 29 -9.18 15.56 -12.65
CA MET A 29 -10.36 15.77 -11.81
C MET A 29 -10.48 17.20 -11.31
N THR A 30 -9.39 17.80 -10.81
CA THR A 30 -9.40 19.20 -10.36
C THR A 30 -9.76 20.15 -11.50
N ILE A 31 -9.17 19.97 -12.70
CA ILE A 31 -9.51 20.77 -13.89
C ILE A 31 -10.99 20.59 -14.24
N GLY A 32 -11.51 19.36 -14.21
CA GLY A 32 -12.93 19.07 -14.46
C GLY A 32 -13.86 19.80 -13.49
N ILE A 33 -13.53 19.80 -12.19
CA ILE A 33 -14.31 20.52 -11.17
C ILE A 33 -14.29 22.04 -11.42
N LEU A 34 -13.13 22.61 -11.79
CA LEU A 34 -13.00 24.04 -12.05
C LEU A 34 -13.81 24.50 -13.27
N ASN A 35 -13.82 23.69 -14.34
CA ASN A 35 -14.55 23.98 -15.59
C ASN A 35 -16.06 23.74 -15.51
N LEU A 36 -16.56 23.16 -14.41
CA LEU A 36 -17.99 22.87 -14.27
C LEU A 36 -18.81 24.18 -14.19
N PRO A 37 -19.88 24.35 -14.98
CA PRO A 37 -20.70 25.57 -14.97
C PRO A 37 -21.74 25.52 -13.84
N VAL A 38 -21.26 25.48 -12.59
CA VAL A 38 -22.09 25.40 -11.37
C VAL A 38 -21.57 26.38 -10.32
N ASP A 39 -22.36 26.60 -9.27
CA ASP A 39 -21.99 27.45 -8.14
C ASP A 39 -20.71 26.97 -7.44
N ASN A 40 -19.92 27.93 -6.94
CA ASN A 40 -18.68 27.64 -6.24
C ASN A 40 -18.86 26.74 -5.02
N TRP A 41 -20.03 26.79 -4.36
CA TRP A 41 -20.34 25.91 -3.24
C TRP A 41 -20.35 24.43 -3.66
N ILE A 42 -20.96 24.12 -4.81
CA ILE A 42 -21.03 22.75 -5.35
C ILE A 42 -19.63 22.27 -5.74
N LYS A 43 -18.81 23.14 -6.34
CA LYS A 43 -17.40 22.84 -6.62
C LYS A 43 -16.61 22.53 -5.35
N GLY A 44 -16.85 23.30 -4.28
CA GLY A 44 -16.26 23.07 -2.96
C GLY A 44 -16.64 21.71 -2.37
N TYR A 45 -17.93 21.35 -2.44
CA TYR A 45 -18.42 20.03 -2.01
C TYR A 45 -17.73 18.89 -2.77
N MET A 46 -17.62 18.99 -4.09
CA MET A 46 -16.89 18.01 -4.91
C MET A 46 -15.41 17.94 -4.56
N GLY A 47 -14.79 19.08 -4.27
CA GLY A 47 -13.38 19.16 -3.84
C GLY A 47 -13.13 18.45 -2.51
N ILE A 48 -14.05 18.60 -1.54
CA ILE A 48 -13.99 17.86 -0.26
C ILE A 48 -14.11 16.36 -0.52
N GLY A 49 -15.08 15.94 -1.34
CA GLY A 49 -15.25 14.53 -1.71
C GLY A 49 -13.99 13.93 -2.35
N LEU A 50 -13.44 14.61 -3.36
CA LEU A 50 -12.19 14.19 -4.02
C LEU A 50 -11.03 14.07 -3.02
N SER A 51 -10.84 15.09 -2.18
CA SER A 51 -9.75 15.11 -1.19
C SER A 51 -9.88 14.00 -0.16
N PHE A 52 -11.09 13.76 0.34
CA PHE A 52 -11.36 12.70 1.32
C PHE A 52 -11.22 11.30 0.73
N THR A 53 -11.68 11.08 -0.51
CA THR A 53 -11.50 9.81 -1.22
C THR A 53 -10.01 9.51 -1.46
N VAL A 54 -9.24 10.50 -1.92
CA VAL A 54 -7.78 10.34 -2.11
C VAL A 54 -7.09 10.04 -0.77
N GLY A 55 -7.38 10.82 0.27
CA GLY A 55 -6.78 10.62 1.60
C GLY A 55 -7.12 9.25 2.21
N SER A 56 -8.37 8.82 2.16
CA SER A 56 -8.80 7.52 2.67
C SER A 56 -8.20 6.35 1.89
N THR A 57 -8.02 6.50 0.57
CA THR A 57 -7.32 5.49 -0.26
C THR A 57 -5.88 5.28 0.22
N PHE A 58 -5.14 6.35 0.53
CA PHE A 58 -3.80 6.22 1.10
C PHE A 58 -3.79 5.57 2.47
N SER A 59 -4.76 5.88 3.33
CA SER A 59 -4.90 5.23 4.64
C SER A 59 -5.14 3.72 4.48
N VAL A 60 -6.06 3.31 3.61
CA VAL A 60 -6.32 1.89 3.32
C VAL A 60 -5.07 1.20 2.74
N ALA A 61 -4.36 1.86 1.82
CA ALA A 61 -3.13 1.32 1.24
C ALA A 61 -2.04 1.09 2.28
N LYS A 62 -1.84 2.05 3.20
CA LYS A 62 -0.91 1.90 4.33
C LYS A 62 -1.32 0.75 5.23
N THR A 63 -2.57 0.71 5.69
CA THR A 63 -3.07 -0.38 6.55
C THR A 63 -2.86 -1.75 5.89
N THR A 64 -3.14 -1.86 4.59
CA THR A 64 -2.96 -3.12 3.84
C THR A 64 -1.48 -3.53 3.75
N ARG A 65 -0.58 -2.55 3.54
CA ARG A 65 0.87 -2.78 3.52
C ARG A 65 1.37 -3.21 4.88
N ASP A 66 0.95 -2.52 5.93
CA ASP A 66 1.35 -2.79 7.31
C ASP A 66 0.88 -4.19 7.74
N MET A 67 -0.33 -4.61 7.35
CA MET A 67 -0.81 -5.99 7.55
C MET A 67 0.03 -7.04 6.81
N HIS A 68 0.44 -6.76 5.56
CA HIS A 68 1.31 -7.65 4.79
C HIS A 68 2.70 -7.80 5.45
N GLU A 69 3.29 -6.69 5.88
CA GLU A 69 4.59 -6.68 6.57
C GLU A 69 4.53 -7.41 7.91
N ALA A 70 3.49 -7.17 8.72
CA ALA A 70 3.28 -7.85 9.99
C ALA A 70 3.20 -9.38 9.83
N LYS A 71 2.42 -9.86 8.85
CA LYS A 71 2.30 -11.30 8.56
C LYS A 71 3.64 -11.93 8.18
N ARG A 72 4.45 -11.23 7.37
CA ARG A 72 5.77 -11.69 6.93
C ARG A 72 6.78 -11.76 8.10
N ILE A 73 6.70 -10.84 9.05
CA ILE A 73 7.57 -10.86 10.24
C ILE A 73 7.20 -12.03 11.14
N THR A 74 5.91 -12.24 11.41
CA THR A 74 5.44 -13.35 12.24
C THR A 74 5.87 -14.70 11.68
N SER A 75 5.73 -14.93 10.37
CA SER A 75 6.13 -16.21 9.76
C SER A 75 7.63 -16.48 9.91
N ARG A 76 8.48 -15.45 9.80
CA ARG A 76 9.93 -15.58 10.02
C ARG A 76 10.29 -15.89 11.46
N ILE A 77 9.56 -15.33 12.42
CA ILE A 77 9.75 -15.64 13.84
C ILE A 77 9.35 -17.07 14.14
N GLU A 78 8.23 -17.54 13.59
CA GLU A 78 7.78 -18.92 13.72
C GLU A 78 8.81 -19.89 13.13
N GLU A 79 9.32 -19.62 11.92
CA GLU A 79 10.38 -20.41 11.30
C GLU A 79 11.63 -20.51 12.19
N ALA A 80 12.12 -19.38 12.71
CA ALA A 80 13.29 -19.36 13.60
C ALA A 80 13.04 -20.08 14.94
N ARG A 81 11.83 -19.97 15.51
CA ARG A 81 11.44 -20.70 16.73
C ARG A 81 11.38 -22.21 16.47
N VAL A 82 10.81 -22.61 15.34
CA VAL A 82 10.74 -24.02 14.92
C VAL A 82 12.14 -24.56 14.70
N GLU A 83 13.01 -23.84 14.01
CA GLU A 83 14.41 -24.22 13.80
C GLU A 83 15.16 -24.40 15.14
N LYS A 84 14.96 -23.49 16.09
CA LYS A 84 15.54 -23.61 17.43
C LYS A 84 15.05 -24.85 18.17
N LEU A 85 13.74 -25.12 18.18
CA LEU A 85 13.16 -26.32 18.79
C LEU A 85 13.69 -27.61 18.14
N LEU A 86 13.83 -27.61 16.82
CA LEU A 86 14.38 -28.75 16.08
C LEU A 86 15.84 -29.02 16.47
N ASN A 87 16.62 -27.96 16.68
CA ASN A 87 18.04 -28.05 17.06
C ASN A 87 18.22 -28.48 18.54
N GLU A 88 17.37 -27.97 19.45
CA GLU A 88 17.40 -28.33 20.87
C GLU A 88 16.98 -29.80 21.12
N HIS A 89 16.08 -30.35 20.31
CA HIS A 89 15.56 -31.72 20.45
C HIS A 89 16.14 -32.72 19.46
N HIS A 90 17.28 -32.41 18.82
CA HIS A 90 17.88 -33.30 17.83
C HIS A 90 18.40 -34.60 18.49
N PRO A 91 17.85 -35.79 18.18
CA PRO A 91 18.15 -37.04 18.87
C PRO A 91 19.50 -37.69 18.49
N LEU A 92 20.40 -36.95 17.84
CA LEU A 92 21.70 -37.46 17.33
C LEU A 92 22.91 -36.74 17.95
N LYS A 93 22.80 -36.32 19.21
CA LYS A 93 23.96 -35.95 20.03
C LYS A 93 23.90 -36.66 21.38
#